data_AF-A0A6T8KAA3-F1
#
_entry.id   AF-A0A6T8KAA3-F1
#
_cell.length_a   1.000
_cell.length_b   1.000
_cell.length_c   1.000
_cell.angle_alpha   90.00
_cell.angle_beta   90.00
_cell.angle_gamma   90.00
#
_symmetry.space_group_name_H-M   'P 1'
#
loop_
_entity.id
_entity.type
_entity.pdbx_description
1 polymer ?
#
loop_
_entity_poly.entity_id
_entity_poly.type
_entity_poly.pdbx_seq_one_letter_code
_entity_poly.pdbx_strand_id
1 'polypeptide(L)'
;MHGRMSAAGVALSTLLLLFSLESAAPLKAFAPPPPSHYSATRTRPPSHSPRFCRASRLAVAPALRSTLRPQPPPPLMPSSTIPPASSERPLSERVAETVRTVLDRKRMFGKYSRDIAGKTGLGALAALAYVRNVIEQREEVWGDLLMIVMNNKPAPVEQALLDCTRQVLSAPIDPDEWVWFRNNILSTYAWFAPSSSRPGSFVYDHLLEIAREKIAEQALEVDDMAFPALAGIKSEVFLPGGQDECRQDHRLVGMFPDMREQLLGTRENARYYDLNVYLSKLVCMSQVVNPEFQSCMYNVFASLPEPPTFDSGPPKSLARCRAKAQVEYADMGWPTTAHLIDTIRCTVTFDTEEKLLEGYLQLMCAAGCPTAWGCGPGAGAVDPRLSVARVKNGFEGGRKKGYKDLKVNVVFLSERGFAMVGEVALVVGSLVRYKEATHELYEIVREEDFFRQVTKAIAASDKKGEAAGG
;
A
#
# COMPACT_ATOMS: atom_id res chain seq x y z
N MET A 1 -51.11 -53.46 15.13
CA MET A 1 -51.86 -52.23 14.77
C MET A 1 -50.86 -51.13 14.47
N HIS A 2 -51.02 -50.48 13.32
CA HIS A 2 -50.03 -49.60 12.69
C HIS A 2 -49.88 -48.23 13.38
N GLY A 3 -48.64 -47.74 13.46
CA GLY A 3 -48.29 -46.35 13.74
C GLY A 3 -47.00 -45.99 12.99
N ARG A 4 -47.09 -44.98 12.11
CA ARG A 4 -46.11 -44.58 11.10
C ARG A 4 -44.84 -43.96 11.72
N MET A 5 -43.66 -44.42 11.31
CA MET A 5 -42.39 -43.69 11.47
C MET A 5 -42.17 -42.73 10.29
N SER A 6 -41.75 -41.51 10.60
CA SER A 6 -41.48 -40.41 9.67
C SER A 6 -40.05 -40.49 9.11
N ALA A 7 -39.93 -40.27 7.80
CA ALA A 7 -38.71 -40.31 7.00
C ALA A 7 -37.87 -39.02 7.16
N ALA A 8 -37.23 -38.84 8.32
CA ALA A 8 -36.29 -37.73 8.57
C ALA A 8 -34.91 -38.22 9.05
N GLY A 9 -34.55 -39.49 8.82
CA GLY A 9 -33.38 -40.14 9.42
C GLY A 9 -32.29 -40.66 8.46
N VAL A 10 -32.35 -40.39 7.15
CA VAL A 10 -31.45 -41.07 6.18
C VAL A 10 -30.52 -40.11 5.41
N ALA A 11 -30.60 -38.79 5.61
CA ALA A 11 -29.69 -37.84 4.95
C ALA A 11 -28.51 -37.35 5.82
N LEU A 12 -28.32 -37.91 7.03
CA LEU A 12 -27.33 -37.41 8.00
C LEU A 12 -26.20 -38.40 8.37
N SER A 13 -26.10 -39.55 7.70
CA SER A 13 -25.06 -40.57 8.00
C SER A 13 -23.90 -40.62 7.00
N THR A 14 -23.92 -39.82 5.92
CA THR A 14 -22.90 -39.89 4.86
C THR A 14 -21.79 -38.82 4.99
N LEU A 15 -21.92 -37.86 5.91
CA LEU A 15 -20.94 -36.78 6.08
C LEU A 15 -20.11 -36.87 7.37
N LEU A 16 -20.31 -37.92 8.18
CA LEU A 16 -19.61 -38.13 9.46
C LEU A 16 -18.74 -39.40 9.48
N LEU A 17 -18.46 -40.00 8.32
CA LEU A 17 -17.70 -41.25 8.18
C LEU A 17 -16.43 -41.12 7.31
N LEU A 18 -15.92 -39.90 7.09
CA LEU A 18 -14.67 -39.66 6.34
C LEU A 18 -13.53 -39.04 7.17
N PHE A 19 -13.65 -38.95 8.49
CA PHE A 19 -12.55 -38.51 9.35
C PHE A 19 -12.40 -39.43 10.57
N SER A 20 -11.79 -40.58 10.35
CA SER A 20 -11.03 -41.31 11.37
C SER A 20 -10.11 -42.32 10.71
N LEU A 21 -8.86 -42.35 11.20
CA LEU A 21 -7.73 -43.22 10.88
C LEU A 21 -6.85 -42.74 9.71
N GLU A 22 -5.71 -42.11 10.03
CA GLU A 22 -4.43 -42.83 10.00
C GLU A 22 -3.33 -42.08 10.76
N SER A 23 -2.54 -42.85 11.49
CA SER A 23 -1.43 -42.45 12.34
C SER A 23 -0.09 -42.79 11.64
N ALA A 24 0.85 -41.86 11.72
CA ALA A 24 2.31 -41.99 11.76
C ALA A 24 3.06 -42.97 10.83
N ALA A 25 3.97 -42.45 9.99
CA ALA A 25 5.43 -42.67 10.05
C ALA A 25 6.15 -42.10 8.79
N PRO A 26 7.48 -41.83 8.85
CA PRO A 26 8.12 -40.73 8.10
C PRO A 26 8.91 -41.20 6.88
N LEU A 27 8.99 -40.39 5.82
CA LEU A 27 9.96 -40.61 4.75
C LEU A 27 10.51 -39.33 4.13
N LYS A 28 11.83 -39.18 4.34
CA LYS A 28 12.92 -38.90 3.39
C LYS A 28 12.91 -37.60 2.57
N ALA A 29 14.04 -36.90 2.79
CA ALA A 29 14.59 -35.84 1.98
C ALA A 29 14.63 -36.14 0.47
N PHE A 30 14.33 -35.11 -0.33
CA PHE A 30 14.64 -35.06 -1.75
C PHE A 30 15.57 -33.88 -2.04
N ALA A 31 16.66 -34.19 -2.74
CA ALA A 31 17.63 -33.25 -3.27
C ALA A 31 17.07 -32.45 -4.46
N PRO A 32 17.58 -31.25 -4.76
CA PRO A 32 17.11 -30.43 -5.86
C PRO A 32 17.59 -30.95 -7.23
N PRO A 33 16.82 -30.74 -8.31
CA PRO A 33 17.24 -31.08 -9.67
C PRO A 33 18.21 -30.02 -10.25
N PRO A 34 19.08 -30.40 -11.20
CA PRO A 34 19.99 -29.48 -11.88
C PRO A 34 19.28 -28.63 -12.96
N PRO A 35 19.86 -27.49 -13.37
CA PRO A 35 19.21 -26.54 -14.26
C PRO A 35 19.19 -27.04 -15.72
N SER A 36 18.04 -26.93 -16.37
CA SER A 36 17.89 -27.18 -17.80
C SER A 36 18.06 -25.89 -18.60
N HIS A 37 18.96 -25.96 -19.59
CA HIS A 37 19.16 -24.95 -20.61
C HIS A 37 17.93 -24.84 -21.51
N TYR A 38 17.36 -23.64 -21.63
CA TYR A 38 16.39 -23.32 -22.68
C TYR A 38 17.02 -22.41 -23.73
N SER A 39 17.18 -22.98 -24.93
CA SER A 39 17.51 -22.28 -26.17
C SER A 39 16.20 -21.98 -26.90
N ALA A 40 15.94 -20.72 -27.23
CA ALA A 40 14.70 -20.27 -27.85
C ALA A 40 14.87 -20.10 -29.36
N THR A 41 14.24 -20.96 -30.15
CA THR A 41 13.95 -20.72 -31.58
C THR A 41 12.45 -20.57 -31.79
N ARG A 42 12.07 -19.40 -32.32
CA ARG A 42 10.73 -19.01 -32.76
C ARG A 42 10.26 -19.84 -33.94
N THR A 43 9.01 -20.30 -33.90
CA THR A 43 8.17 -20.47 -35.10
C THR A 43 6.71 -20.13 -34.77
N ARG A 44 6.09 -19.33 -35.65
CA ARG A 44 4.66 -18.97 -35.65
C ARG A 44 3.79 -20.16 -36.07
N PRO A 45 2.54 -20.26 -35.61
CA PRO A 45 1.51 -21.05 -36.30
C PRO A 45 0.48 -20.15 -37.01
N PRO A 46 -0.16 -20.63 -38.09
CA PRO A 46 -1.30 -19.97 -38.71
C PRO A 46 -2.66 -20.49 -38.20
N SER A 47 -3.65 -19.66 -38.46
CA SER A 47 -5.10 -19.74 -38.28
C SER A 47 -5.80 -21.05 -38.72
N HIS A 48 -6.79 -21.51 -37.95
CA HIS A 48 -8.03 -22.11 -38.48
C HIS A 48 -9.21 -22.04 -37.48
N SER A 49 -10.40 -21.81 -38.05
CA SER A 49 -11.71 -21.56 -37.45
C SER A 49 -12.37 -22.79 -36.77
N PRO A 50 -13.41 -22.59 -35.92
CA PRO A 50 -13.96 -23.66 -35.09
C PRO A 50 -15.10 -24.45 -35.77
N ARG A 51 -15.13 -25.77 -35.56
CA ARG A 51 -16.27 -26.63 -35.85
C ARG A 51 -17.03 -26.97 -34.55
N PHE A 52 -18.34 -26.86 -34.66
CA PHE A 52 -19.37 -27.28 -33.71
C PHE A 52 -19.24 -28.75 -33.29
N CYS A 53 -19.30 -29.03 -31.99
CA CYS A 53 -19.65 -30.35 -31.45
C CYS A 53 -20.88 -30.24 -30.55
N ARG A 54 -21.94 -30.96 -30.96
CA ARG A 54 -23.16 -31.24 -30.19
C ARG A 54 -22.80 -32.05 -28.94
N ALA A 55 -23.30 -31.63 -27.78
CA ALA A 55 -23.36 -32.46 -26.58
C ALA A 55 -24.79 -32.93 -26.32
N SER A 56 -24.92 -34.24 -26.10
CA SER A 56 -26.14 -35.01 -25.89
C SER A 56 -26.84 -34.65 -24.59
N ARG A 57 -28.17 -34.54 -24.64
CA ARG A 57 -29.06 -34.41 -23.47
C ARG A 57 -29.29 -35.78 -22.85
N LEU A 58 -28.90 -35.97 -21.60
CA LEU A 58 -29.40 -37.03 -20.74
C LEU A 58 -30.55 -36.48 -19.90
N ALA A 59 -31.70 -37.15 -19.99
CA ALA A 59 -32.92 -36.83 -19.26
C ALA A 59 -32.81 -37.33 -17.81
N VAL A 60 -33.08 -36.45 -16.85
CA VAL A 60 -33.27 -36.79 -15.43
C VAL A 60 -34.72 -36.48 -15.06
N ALA A 61 -35.36 -37.46 -14.39
CA ALA A 61 -36.76 -37.48 -14.03
C ALA A 61 -37.17 -36.37 -13.02
N PRO A 62 -38.45 -35.93 -13.03
CA PRO A 62 -38.92 -34.90 -12.10
C PRO A 62 -39.45 -35.55 -10.81
N ALA A 63 -38.84 -35.24 -9.66
CA ALA A 63 -39.38 -35.58 -8.36
C ALA A 63 -39.37 -34.36 -7.43
N LEU A 64 -40.56 -34.08 -6.87
CA LEU A 64 -40.83 -33.25 -5.69
C LEU A 64 -40.61 -31.73 -5.83
N ARG A 65 -41.60 -31.05 -6.41
CA ARG A 65 -41.85 -29.60 -6.20
C ARG A 65 -42.30 -29.38 -4.74
N SER A 66 -41.36 -28.99 -3.87
CA SER A 66 -41.71 -28.35 -2.59
C SER A 66 -42.03 -26.87 -2.86
N THR A 67 -43.14 -26.40 -2.28
CA THR A 67 -43.73 -25.07 -2.43
C THR A 67 -43.02 -24.00 -1.59
N LEU A 68 -41.68 -23.99 -1.58
CA LEU A 68 -40.93 -22.83 -1.08
C LEU A 68 -40.73 -21.88 -2.25
N ARG A 69 -41.49 -20.78 -2.26
CA ARG A 69 -41.22 -19.64 -3.13
C ARG A 69 -39.76 -19.23 -2.89
N PRO A 70 -38.87 -19.25 -3.90
CA PRO A 70 -37.55 -18.68 -3.75
C PRO A 70 -37.73 -17.21 -3.37
N GLN A 71 -37.25 -16.83 -2.19
CA GLN A 71 -37.14 -15.41 -1.89
C GLN A 71 -36.18 -14.79 -2.91
N PRO A 72 -36.47 -13.58 -3.41
CA PRO A 72 -35.53 -12.88 -4.26
C PRO A 72 -34.18 -12.81 -3.52
N PRO A 73 -33.06 -13.06 -4.22
CA PRO A 73 -31.74 -12.89 -3.61
C PRO A 73 -31.67 -11.47 -3.03
N PRO A 74 -31.09 -11.29 -1.83
CA PRO A 74 -30.93 -9.96 -1.27
C PRO A 74 -30.19 -9.06 -2.27
N PRO A 75 -30.53 -7.76 -2.34
CA PRO A 75 -29.87 -6.83 -3.24
C PRO A 75 -28.35 -6.90 -3.04
N LEU A 76 -27.61 -7.05 -4.14
CA LEU A 76 -26.15 -7.02 -4.12
C LEU A 76 -25.72 -5.68 -3.51
N MET A 77 -25.03 -5.77 -2.38
CA MET A 77 -24.51 -4.60 -1.69
C MET A 77 -23.40 -3.95 -2.53
N PRO A 78 -23.23 -2.61 -2.43
CA PRO A 78 -22.04 -1.96 -2.96
C PRO A 78 -20.77 -2.61 -2.38
N SER A 79 -19.68 -2.53 -3.15
CA SER A 79 -18.35 -3.11 -2.88
C SER A 79 -18.02 -3.24 -1.38
N SER A 80 -17.68 -4.45 -0.94
CA SER A 80 -17.42 -4.83 0.46
C SER A 80 -16.07 -4.37 1.01
N THR A 81 -15.40 -3.46 0.32
CA THR A 81 -14.01 -3.10 0.58
C THR A 81 -13.88 -1.71 1.18
N ILE A 82 -12.91 -1.54 2.07
CA ILE A 82 -12.45 -0.23 2.56
C ILE A 82 -11.91 0.56 1.36
N PRO A 83 -12.27 1.84 1.20
CA PRO A 83 -11.71 2.68 0.14
C PRO A 83 -10.17 2.71 0.27
N PRO A 84 -9.42 2.39 -0.81
CA PRO A 84 -7.98 2.28 -0.73
C PRO A 84 -7.35 3.61 -0.30
N ALA A 85 -6.17 3.52 0.33
CA ALA A 85 -5.30 4.64 0.67
C ALA A 85 -5.13 5.64 -0.49
N SER A 86 -5.06 5.10 -1.71
CA SER A 86 -4.86 5.83 -2.96
C SER A 86 -6.11 6.55 -3.49
N SER A 87 -7.27 6.43 -2.84
CA SER A 87 -8.49 7.10 -3.32
C SER A 87 -8.33 8.62 -3.31
N GLU A 88 -8.86 9.27 -4.34
CA GLU A 88 -8.80 10.74 -4.51
C GLU A 88 -9.65 11.51 -3.48
N ARG A 89 -10.47 10.79 -2.70
CA ARG A 89 -11.41 11.34 -1.74
C ARG A 89 -10.68 11.92 -0.52
N PRO A 90 -11.08 13.09 -0.01
CA PRO A 90 -10.60 13.62 1.25
C PRO A 90 -10.72 12.59 2.39
N LEU A 91 -9.74 12.58 3.30
CA LEU A 91 -9.71 11.67 4.46
C LEU A 91 -11.02 11.70 5.26
N SER A 92 -11.59 12.90 5.48
CA SER A 92 -12.86 13.07 6.20
C SER A 92 -14.04 12.39 5.50
N GLU A 93 -14.09 12.39 4.17
CA GLU A 93 -15.14 11.71 3.40
C GLU A 93 -14.96 10.19 3.46
N ARG A 94 -13.72 9.70 3.30
CA ARG A 94 -13.40 8.27 3.47
C ARG A 94 -13.81 7.77 4.84
N VAL A 95 -13.50 8.53 5.90
CA VAL A 95 -13.87 8.22 7.28
C VAL A 95 -15.40 8.18 7.43
N ALA A 96 -16.12 9.21 6.97
CA ALA A 96 -17.57 9.28 7.09
C ALA A 96 -18.29 8.13 6.36
N GLU A 97 -17.84 7.78 5.17
CA GLU A 97 -18.36 6.65 4.39
C GLU A 97 -18.08 5.31 5.10
N THR A 98 -16.84 5.10 5.54
CA THR A 98 -16.43 3.87 6.25
C THR A 98 -17.22 3.69 7.54
N VAL A 99 -17.37 4.75 8.34
CA VAL A 99 -18.16 4.71 9.58
C VAL A 99 -19.61 4.35 9.30
N ARG A 100 -20.23 4.97 8.29
CA ARG A 100 -21.61 4.63 7.88
C ARG A 100 -21.72 3.16 7.51
N THR A 101 -20.82 2.67 6.64
CA THR A 101 -20.82 1.28 6.20
C THR A 101 -20.63 0.30 7.35
N VAL A 102 -19.70 0.57 8.28
CA VAL A 102 -19.47 -0.27 9.47
C VAL A 102 -20.72 -0.32 10.36
N LEU A 103 -21.35 0.82 10.64
CA LEU A 103 -22.54 0.89 11.50
C LEU A 103 -23.75 0.18 10.85
N ASP A 104 -23.96 0.37 9.55
CA ASP A 104 -25.04 -0.29 8.80
C ASP A 104 -24.84 -1.80 8.80
N ARG A 105 -23.61 -2.26 8.58
CA ARG A 105 -23.21 -3.67 8.65
C ARG A 105 -23.37 -4.24 10.05
N LYS A 106 -22.94 -3.54 11.10
CA LYS A 106 -23.11 -3.97 12.50
C LYS A 106 -24.60 -4.21 12.81
N ARG A 107 -25.48 -3.31 12.37
CA ARG A 107 -26.94 -3.44 12.51
C ARG A 107 -27.49 -4.64 11.74
N MET A 108 -27.09 -4.78 10.48
CA MET A 108 -27.54 -5.86 9.60
C MET A 108 -27.08 -7.24 10.09
N PHE A 109 -25.78 -7.38 10.34
CA PHE A 109 -25.13 -8.61 10.73
C PHE A 109 -25.46 -9.03 12.16
N GLY A 110 -25.84 -8.11 13.04
CA GLY A 110 -26.38 -8.48 14.35
C GLY A 110 -27.62 -9.38 14.26
N LYS A 111 -28.42 -9.24 13.19
CA LYS A 111 -29.54 -10.16 12.91
C LYS A 111 -29.04 -11.52 12.43
N TYR A 112 -28.21 -11.55 11.39
CA TYR A 112 -27.66 -12.79 10.83
C TYR A 112 -26.82 -13.58 11.82
N SER A 113 -26.09 -12.90 12.70
CA SER A 113 -25.29 -13.52 13.75
C SER A 113 -26.17 -14.35 14.69
N ARG A 114 -27.32 -13.83 15.11
CA ARG A 114 -28.30 -14.58 15.92
C ARG A 114 -28.85 -15.79 15.17
N ASP A 115 -29.11 -15.63 13.87
CA ASP A 115 -29.64 -16.71 13.04
C ASP A 115 -28.62 -17.84 12.85
N ILE A 116 -27.34 -17.51 12.60
CA ILE A 116 -26.24 -18.48 12.44
C ILE A 116 -25.88 -19.17 13.75
N ALA A 117 -25.93 -18.45 14.87
CA ALA A 117 -25.76 -19.07 16.17
C ALA A 117 -26.86 -20.12 16.42
N GLY A 118 -28.10 -19.85 15.99
CA GLY A 118 -29.23 -20.73 16.24
C GLY A 118 -29.37 -21.09 17.72
N LYS A 119 -30.01 -22.22 18.03
CA LYS A 119 -30.06 -22.74 19.42
C LYS A 119 -28.81 -23.54 19.80
N THR A 120 -28.13 -24.14 18.82
CA THR A 120 -27.07 -25.14 19.05
C THR A 120 -25.66 -24.61 18.86
N GLY A 121 -25.48 -23.42 18.28
CA GLY A 121 -24.16 -22.85 17.97
C GLY A 121 -23.44 -23.52 16.79
N LEU A 122 -23.99 -24.59 16.20
CA LEU A 122 -23.33 -25.40 15.17
C LEU A 122 -23.06 -24.59 13.89
N GLY A 123 -23.99 -23.71 13.50
CA GLY A 123 -23.82 -22.84 12.33
C GLY A 123 -22.64 -21.87 12.50
N ALA A 124 -22.47 -21.30 13.70
CA ALA A 124 -21.34 -20.43 14.01
C ALA A 124 -19.99 -21.17 13.99
N LEU A 125 -19.96 -22.44 14.41
CA LEU A 125 -18.76 -23.28 14.33
C LEU A 125 -18.41 -23.64 12.88
N ALA A 126 -19.40 -24.02 12.07
CA ALA A 126 -19.19 -24.32 10.65
C ALA A 126 -18.70 -23.08 9.89
N ALA A 127 -19.29 -21.91 10.16
CA ALA A 127 -18.88 -20.65 9.56
C ALA A 127 -17.46 -20.25 10.00
N LEU A 128 -17.08 -20.49 11.26
CA LEU A 128 -15.71 -20.29 11.74
C LEU A 128 -14.71 -21.23 11.04
N ALA A 129 -15.04 -22.51 10.92
CA ALA A 129 -14.19 -23.48 10.22
C ALA A 129 -13.99 -23.09 8.76
N TYR A 130 -15.06 -22.63 8.09
CA TYR A 130 -14.99 -22.11 6.73
C TYR A 130 -14.08 -20.87 6.63
N VAL A 131 -14.28 -19.86 7.48
CA VAL A 131 -13.44 -18.64 7.48
C VAL A 131 -11.97 -18.98 7.67
N ARG A 132 -11.65 -19.90 8.60
CA ARG A 132 -10.27 -20.36 8.80
C ARG A 132 -9.71 -21.04 7.55
N ASN A 133 -10.46 -21.97 6.97
CA ASN A 133 -10.02 -22.68 5.77
C ASN A 133 -9.77 -21.71 4.61
N VAL A 134 -10.66 -20.75 4.36
CA VAL A 134 -10.48 -19.76 3.28
C VAL A 134 -9.23 -18.90 3.51
N ILE A 135 -8.98 -18.48 4.75
CA ILE A 135 -7.78 -17.71 5.11
C ILE A 135 -6.51 -18.57 4.94
N GLU A 136 -6.53 -19.80 5.43
CA GLU A 136 -5.40 -20.75 5.36
C GLU A 136 -5.06 -21.13 3.92
N GLN A 137 -6.07 -21.34 3.07
CA GLN A 137 -5.92 -21.72 1.66
C GLN A 137 -5.74 -20.54 0.70
N ARG A 138 -5.69 -19.30 1.21
CA ARG A 138 -5.58 -18.07 0.40
C ARG A 138 -6.70 -17.95 -0.64
N GLU A 139 -7.91 -18.36 -0.28
CA GLU A 139 -9.10 -18.23 -1.11
C GLU A 139 -9.76 -16.84 -0.97
N GLU A 140 -10.68 -16.49 -1.87
CA GLU A 140 -11.41 -15.22 -1.80
C GLU A 140 -12.26 -15.14 -0.52
N VAL A 141 -12.01 -14.12 0.31
CA VAL A 141 -12.74 -13.93 1.57
C VAL A 141 -13.93 -13.03 1.37
N TRP A 142 -15.11 -13.53 1.70
CA TRP A 142 -16.32 -12.72 1.76
C TRP A 142 -16.30 -11.88 3.04
N GLY A 143 -15.86 -10.61 2.92
CA GLY A 143 -15.70 -9.71 4.07
C GLY A 143 -16.96 -9.58 4.95
N ASP A 144 -18.15 -9.74 4.38
CA ASP A 144 -19.42 -9.73 5.11
C ASP A 144 -19.58 -10.98 5.99
N LEU A 145 -19.23 -12.16 5.46
CA LEU A 145 -19.22 -13.40 6.24
C LEU A 145 -18.20 -13.32 7.37
N LEU A 146 -16.99 -12.80 7.08
CA LEU A 146 -15.96 -12.58 8.10
C LEU A 146 -16.50 -11.73 9.26
N MET A 147 -17.18 -10.61 8.97
CA MET A 147 -17.81 -9.76 9.98
C MET A 147 -18.92 -10.47 10.77
N ILE A 148 -19.75 -11.27 10.11
CA ILE A 148 -20.82 -12.03 10.79
C ILE A 148 -20.21 -13.06 11.75
N VAL A 149 -19.16 -13.78 11.34
CA VAL A 149 -18.48 -14.76 12.20
C VAL A 149 -17.73 -14.05 13.33
N MET A 150 -17.06 -12.93 13.04
CA MET A 150 -16.36 -12.10 14.03
C MET A 150 -17.29 -11.65 15.17
N ASN A 151 -18.53 -11.26 14.88
CA ASN A 151 -19.51 -10.89 15.91
C ASN A 151 -19.91 -12.05 16.85
N ASN A 152 -19.80 -13.31 16.39
CA ASN A 152 -20.17 -14.49 17.19
C ASN A 152 -18.97 -15.13 17.90
N LYS A 153 -17.82 -15.15 17.24
CA LYS A 153 -16.60 -15.85 17.66
C LYS A 153 -15.39 -14.91 17.49
N PRO A 154 -15.36 -13.77 18.21
CA PRO A 154 -14.36 -12.73 17.96
C PRO A 154 -12.93 -13.24 18.18
N ALA A 155 -12.66 -13.93 19.30
CA ALA A 155 -11.33 -14.44 19.61
C ALA A 155 -10.77 -15.42 18.56
N PRO A 156 -11.48 -16.49 18.15
CA PRO A 156 -10.99 -17.40 17.13
C PRO A 156 -10.76 -16.78 15.74
N VAL A 157 -11.54 -15.76 15.37
CA VAL A 157 -11.42 -15.06 14.08
C VAL A 157 -10.28 -14.03 14.14
N GLU A 158 -10.21 -13.24 15.20
CA GLU A 158 -9.10 -12.31 15.47
C GLU A 158 -7.77 -13.06 15.40
N GLN A 159 -7.65 -14.19 16.10
CA GLN A 159 -6.45 -15.00 16.08
C GLN A 159 -6.08 -15.46 14.66
N ALA A 160 -7.05 -15.95 13.87
CA ALA A 160 -6.80 -16.38 12.49
C ALA A 160 -6.34 -15.21 11.59
N LEU A 161 -6.92 -14.02 11.76
CA LEU A 161 -6.49 -12.81 11.04
C LEU A 161 -5.07 -12.40 11.42
N LEU A 162 -4.73 -12.41 12.71
CA LEU A 162 -3.41 -12.02 13.19
C LEU A 162 -2.33 -13.04 12.78
N ASP A 163 -2.63 -14.34 12.81
CA ASP A 163 -1.70 -15.38 12.37
C ASP A 163 -1.44 -15.27 10.87
N CYS A 164 -2.50 -15.10 10.07
CA CYS A 164 -2.38 -14.83 8.64
C CYS A 164 -1.55 -13.57 8.36
N THR A 165 -1.78 -12.49 9.12
CA THR A 165 -1.04 -11.23 8.98
C THR A 165 0.44 -11.42 9.25
N ARG A 166 0.80 -12.10 10.35
CA ARG A 166 2.21 -12.40 10.67
C ARG A 166 2.87 -13.22 9.58
N GLN A 167 2.17 -14.21 9.04
CA GLN A 167 2.70 -15.05 7.97
C GLN A 167 2.95 -14.26 6.69
N VAL A 168 1.96 -13.53 6.19
CA VAL A 168 2.07 -12.77 4.93
C VAL A 168 3.10 -11.64 5.02
N LEU A 169 3.19 -10.97 6.18
CA LEU A 169 4.10 -9.85 6.39
C LEU A 169 5.53 -10.26 6.81
N SER A 170 5.82 -11.56 6.87
CA SER A 170 7.18 -12.04 7.15
C SER A 170 8.09 -11.83 5.94
N ALA A 171 9.35 -11.45 6.19
CA ALA A 171 10.32 -11.23 5.12
C ALA A 171 10.90 -12.57 4.60
N PRO A 172 11.13 -12.72 3.29
CA PRO A 172 10.68 -11.84 2.21
C PRO A 172 9.15 -11.95 2.01
N ILE A 173 8.48 -10.82 1.79
CA ILE A 173 7.03 -10.79 1.52
C ILE A 173 6.80 -11.37 0.13
N ASP A 174 6.00 -12.44 0.04
CA ASP A 174 5.58 -13.00 -1.24
C ASP A 174 4.60 -12.04 -1.95
N PRO A 175 4.89 -11.60 -3.19
CA PRO A 175 4.06 -10.63 -3.90
C PRO A 175 2.61 -11.09 -4.13
N ASP A 176 2.40 -12.38 -4.40
CA ASP A 176 1.07 -12.93 -4.68
C ASP A 176 0.26 -13.05 -3.39
N GLU A 177 0.88 -13.52 -2.30
CA GLU A 177 0.26 -13.52 -0.97
C GLU A 177 -0.07 -12.11 -0.49
N TRP A 178 0.80 -11.13 -0.74
CA TRP A 178 0.51 -9.73 -0.41
C TRP A 178 -0.68 -9.19 -1.20
N VAL A 179 -0.73 -9.43 -2.52
CA VAL A 179 -1.87 -9.00 -3.35
C VAL A 179 -3.16 -9.63 -2.85
N TRP A 180 -3.14 -10.93 -2.53
CA TRP A 180 -4.29 -11.61 -1.94
C TRP A 180 -4.68 -10.97 -0.59
N PHE A 181 -3.73 -10.79 0.33
CA PHE A 181 -3.97 -10.25 1.66
C PHE A 181 -4.55 -8.84 1.59
N ARG A 182 -3.97 -7.98 0.74
CA ARG A 182 -4.45 -6.62 0.53
C ARG A 182 -5.89 -6.61 0.02
N ASN A 183 -6.20 -7.44 -0.96
CA ASN A 183 -7.50 -7.44 -1.62
C ASN A 183 -8.59 -8.14 -0.80
N ASN A 184 -8.26 -9.16 -0.02
CA ASN A 184 -9.23 -10.05 0.64
C ASN A 184 -9.30 -9.88 2.16
N ILE A 185 -8.21 -9.47 2.81
CA ILE A 185 -8.12 -9.38 4.26
C ILE A 185 -8.02 -7.92 4.70
N LEU A 186 -7.01 -7.19 4.23
CA LEU A 186 -6.75 -5.80 4.61
C LEU A 186 -7.91 -4.86 4.23
N SER A 187 -8.58 -5.16 3.11
CA SER A 187 -9.73 -4.40 2.62
C SER A 187 -11.02 -4.61 3.43
N THR A 188 -11.05 -5.55 4.38
CA THR A 188 -12.28 -5.90 5.11
C THR A 188 -12.53 -4.98 6.31
N TYR A 189 -13.79 -4.84 6.70
CA TYR A 189 -14.16 -4.06 7.88
C TYR A 189 -13.88 -4.76 9.22
N ALA A 190 -13.33 -5.98 9.21
CA ALA A 190 -13.01 -6.76 10.41
C ALA A 190 -11.99 -6.07 11.32
N TRP A 191 -11.12 -5.24 10.73
CA TRP A 191 -10.13 -4.44 11.46
C TRP A 191 -10.77 -3.41 12.42
N PHE A 192 -12.01 -3.02 12.18
CA PHE A 192 -12.78 -2.10 13.04
C PHE A 192 -13.60 -2.80 14.11
N ALA A 193 -13.50 -4.13 14.25
CA ALA A 193 -14.10 -4.84 15.36
C ALA A 193 -13.30 -4.58 16.66
N PRO A 194 -13.97 -4.52 17.83
CA PRO A 194 -13.29 -4.51 19.11
C PRO A 194 -12.38 -5.74 19.26
N SER A 195 -11.19 -5.55 19.81
CA SER A 195 -10.30 -6.67 20.11
C SER A 195 -10.84 -7.48 21.28
N SER A 196 -10.87 -8.79 21.13
CA SER A 196 -11.19 -9.75 22.18
C SER A 196 -10.01 -9.99 23.13
N SER A 197 -8.78 -9.76 22.65
CA SER A 197 -7.55 -9.97 23.42
C SER A 197 -7.13 -8.73 24.23
N ARG A 198 -7.57 -7.52 23.83
CA ARG A 198 -7.20 -6.26 24.48
C ARG A 198 -8.43 -5.34 24.66
N PRO A 199 -9.00 -5.27 25.87
CA PRO A 199 -10.14 -4.39 26.15
C PRO A 199 -9.84 -2.93 25.82
N GLY A 200 -10.77 -2.28 25.13
CA GLY A 200 -10.66 -0.87 24.73
C GLY A 200 -9.83 -0.61 23.46
N SER A 201 -9.29 -1.66 22.82
CA SER A 201 -8.63 -1.57 21.51
C SER A 201 -9.46 -2.23 20.42
N PHE A 202 -9.00 -2.09 19.18
CA PHE A 202 -9.58 -2.70 17.99
C PHE A 202 -8.58 -3.67 17.35
N VAL A 203 -9.04 -4.52 16.43
CA VAL A 203 -8.16 -5.49 15.75
C VAL A 203 -7.08 -4.79 14.91
N TYR A 204 -7.38 -3.61 14.32
CA TYR A 204 -6.37 -2.86 13.56
C TYR A 204 -5.16 -2.42 14.39
N ASP A 205 -5.30 -2.25 15.72
CA ASP A 205 -4.18 -1.88 16.59
C ASP A 205 -3.10 -2.98 16.56
N HIS A 206 -3.53 -4.24 16.58
CA HIS A 206 -2.63 -5.40 16.46
C HIS A 206 -2.01 -5.52 15.07
N LEU A 207 -2.76 -5.21 14.01
CA LEU A 207 -2.23 -5.13 12.63
C LEU A 207 -1.08 -4.11 12.54
N LEU A 208 -1.27 -2.91 13.10
CA LEU A 208 -0.24 -1.87 13.14
C LEU A 208 0.97 -2.29 13.98
N GLU A 209 0.76 -2.99 15.09
CA GLU A 209 1.84 -3.54 15.91
C GLU A 209 2.67 -4.56 15.14
N ILE A 210 2.03 -5.53 14.48
CA ILE A 210 2.73 -6.52 13.64
C ILE A 210 3.51 -5.83 12.53
N ALA A 211 2.90 -4.86 11.83
CA ALA A 211 3.60 -4.14 10.75
C ALA A 211 4.83 -3.38 11.27
N ARG A 212 4.74 -2.71 12.43
CA ARG A 212 5.88 -2.01 13.06
C ARG A 212 6.94 -2.97 13.58
N GLU A 213 6.55 -4.10 14.15
CA GLU A 213 7.45 -5.18 14.56
C GLU A 213 8.26 -5.66 13.36
N LYS A 214 7.61 -5.95 12.23
CA LYS A 214 8.29 -6.36 10.99
C LYS A 214 9.19 -5.29 10.39
N ILE A 215 8.79 -4.01 10.44
CA ILE A 215 9.67 -2.90 10.03
C ILE A 215 10.91 -2.84 10.94
N ALA A 216 10.73 -3.01 12.25
CA ALA A 216 11.82 -2.97 13.22
C ALA A 216 12.78 -4.15 13.06
N GLU A 217 12.26 -5.37 12.85
CA GLU A 217 13.07 -6.56 12.55
C GLU A 217 13.96 -6.32 11.33
N GLN A 218 13.36 -5.89 10.21
CA GLN A 218 14.13 -5.60 9.01
C GLN A 218 15.14 -4.46 9.27
N ALA A 219 14.76 -3.42 10.03
CA ALA A 219 15.61 -2.27 10.27
C ALA A 219 16.92 -2.64 10.99
N LEU A 220 16.91 -3.68 11.83
CA LEU A 220 18.13 -4.21 12.46
C LEU A 220 19.12 -4.72 11.41
N GLU A 221 18.64 -5.47 10.40
CA GLU A 221 19.50 -5.98 9.32
C GLU A 221 20.16 -4.86 8.51
N VAL A 222 19.45 -3.75 8.27
CA VAL A 222 19.99 -2.57 7.56
C VAL A 222 20.90 -1.73 8.45
N ASP A 223 20.63 -1.68 9.75
CA ASP A 223 21.48 -0.96 10.69
C ASP A 223 22.84 -1.64 10.86
N ASP A 224 22.91 -2.96 10.67
CA ASP A 224 24.16 -3.73 10.61
C ASP A 224 24.96 -3.47 9.31
N MET A 225 24.32 -2.92 8.27
CA MET A 225 25.02 -2.47 7.06
C MET A 225 25.71 -1.13 7.30
N ALA A 226 27.05 -1.14 7.22
CA ALA A 226 27.86 0.07 7.33
C ALA A 226 28.06 0.72 5.96
N PHE A 227 27.89 2.04 5.90
CA PHE A 227 28.13 2.86 4.70
C PHE A 227 29.06 4.05 5.00
N PRO A 228 30.32 3.81 5.44
CA PRO A 228 31.23 4.86 5.90
C PRO A 228 31.55 5.90 4.83
N ALA A 229 31.60 5.52 3.54
CA ALA A 229 31.90 6.46 2.46
C ALA A 229 30.79 7.52 2.31
N LEU A 230 29.55 7.15 2.61
CA LEU A 230 28.37 8.01 2.48
C LEU A 230 28.07 8.81 3.75
N ALA A 231 28.57 8.36 4.91
CA ALA A 231 28.34 9.01 6.20
C ALA A 231 28.89 10.45 6.27
N GLY A 232 29.93 10.75 5.47
CA GLY A 232 30.55 12.07 5.41
C GLY A 232 29.77 13.13 4.61
N ILE A 233 28.74 12.73 3.85
CA ILE A 233 27.92 13.67 3.07
C ILE A 233 26.98 14.41 4.02
N LYS A 234 27.05 15.74 4.06
CA LYS A 234 26.17 16.53 4.93
C LYS A 234 24.80 16.73 4.28
N SER A 235 23.75 16.65 5.09
CA SER A 235 22.46 17.16 4.68
C SER A 235 22.52 18.69 4.64
N GLU A 236 22.21 19.29 3.49
CA GLU A 236 22.41 20.72 3.24
C GLU A 236 21.33 21.26 2.29
N VAL A 237 21.00 22.54 2.44
CA VAL A 237 20.06 23.25 1.57
C VAL A 237 20.84 24.35 0.85
N PHE A 238 20.77 24.34 -0.48
CA PHE A 238 21.57 25.20 -1.35
C PHE A 238 20.77 26.40 -1.86
N LEU A 239 19.43 26.34 -1.79
CA LEU A 239 18.61 27.50 -2.09
C LEU A 239 18.79 28.59 -1.02
N PRO A 240 18.85 29.88 -1.44
CA PRO A 240 18.78 31.01 -0.51
C PRO A 240 17.61 30.84 0.48
N GLY A 241 17.78 31.32 1.71
CA GLY A 241 16.75 31.26 2.76
C GLY A 241 16.58 29.91 3.48
N GLY A 242 17.34 28.88 3.09
CA GLY A 242 17.47 27.65 3.88
C GLY A 242 16.32 26.67 3.69
N GLN A 243 16.11 25.79 4.69
CA GLN A 243 15.25 24.61 4.56
C GLN A 243 13.79 24.93 4.20
N ASP A 244 13.29 26.06 4.69
CA ASP A 244 11.90 26.49 4.45
C ASP A 244 11.68 27.02 3.02
N GLU A 245 12.75 27.31 2.28
CA GLU A 245 12.70 27.83 0.90
C GLU A 245 12.83 26.75 -0.19
N CYS A 246 13.01 25.47 0.18
CA CYS A 246 12.98 24.37 -0.78
C CYS A 246 11.52 24.06 -1.20
N ARG A 247 11.00 24.89 -2.11
CA ARG A 247 9.59 24.94 -2.53
C ARG A 247 9.47 25.13 -4.05
N GLN A 248 8.33 24.73 -4.60
CA GLN A 248 8.01 24.91 -6.02
C GLN A 248 7.75 26.39 -6.37
N ASP A 249 7.27 27.20 -5.44
CA ASP A 249 7.06 28.65 -5.62
C ASP A 249 8.31 29.48 -5.29
N HIS A 250 9.47 28.86 -5.10
CA HIS A 250 10.72 29.58 -4.92
C HIS A 250 11.07 30.37 -6.20
N ARG A 251 11.72 31.53 -6.04
CA ARG A 251 12.02 32.47 -7.15
C ARG A 251 12.82 31.88 -8.32
N LEU A 252 13.64 30.87 -8.07
CA LEU A 252 14.41 30.17 -9.11
C LEU A 252 13.57 29.14 -9.88
N VAL A 253 12.42 28.75 -9.33
CA VAL A 253 11.49 27.80 -9.93
C VAL A 253 10.36 28.56 -10.64
N GLY A 254 9.83 29.60 -9.98
CA GLY A 254 8.85 30.50 -10.58
C GLY A 254 7.43 29.94 -10.66
N MET A 255 7.14 28.80 -10.01
CA MET A 255 5.77 28.26 -9.95
C MET A 255 4.96 28.96 -8.85
N PHE A 256 4.83 30.29 -8.97
CA PHE A 256 4.07 31.09 -8.01
C PHE A 256 2.57 30.79 -8.09
N PRO A 257 1.85 30.87 -6.95
CA PRO A 257 0.40 30.90 -6.96
C PRO A 257 -0.09 32.17 -7.67
N ASP A 258 -1.13 32.04 -8.50
CA ASP A 258 -1.69 33.16 -9.28
C ASP A 258 -2.46 34.15 -8.39
N MET A 259 -2.87 33.72 -7.20
CA MET A 259 -3.54 34.54 -6.19
C MET A 259 -2.73 34.54 -4.90
N ARG A 260 -2.75 35.65 -4.16
CA ARG A 260 -2.17 35.71 -2.81
C ARG A 260 -3.18 35.18 -1.79
N GLU A 261 -2.69 34.53 -0.73
CA GLU A 261 -3.55 33.98 0.34
C GLU A 261 -4.54 35.01 0.88
N GLN A 262 -4.09 36.25 1.12
CA GLN A 262 -4.93 37.31 1.70
C GLN A 262 -6.12 37.69 0.80
N LEU A 263 -6.02 37.46 -0.50
CA LEU A 263 -7.08 37.78 -1.46
C LEU A 263 -8.20 36.74 -1.48
N LEU A 264 -8.01 35.57 -0.86
CA LEU A 264 -8.98 34.49 -0.83
C LEU A 264 -10.02 34.65 0.29
N GLY A 265 -9.81 35.60 1.20
CA GLY A 265 -10.78 36.06 2.21
C GLY A 265 -10.97 35.11 3.40
N THR A 266 -10.97 33.79 3.18
CA THR A 266 -11.13 32.77 4.23
C THR A 266 -10.08 31.68 4.13
N ARG A 267 -9.83 30.98 5.26
CA ARG A 267 -8.91 29.84 5.32
C ARG A 267 -9.41 28.67 4.46
N GLU A 268 -10.73 28.47 4.40
CA GLU A 268 -11.38 27.45 3.58
C GLU A 268 -11.12 27.71 2.09
N ASN A 269 -11.26 28.97 1.64
CA ASN A 269 -10.98 29.36 0.26
C ASN A 269 -9.48 29.21 -0.07
N ALA A 270 -8.59 29.59 0.85
CA ALA A 270 -7.15 29.40 0.73
C ALA A 270 -6.77 27.92 0.55
N ARG A 271 -7.36 27.05 1.37
CA ARG A 271 -7.17 25.60 1.30
C ARG A 271 -7.75 25.01 0.02
N TYR A 272 -8.93 25.47 -0.41
CA TYR A 272 -9.55 25.02 -1.65
C TYR A 272 -8.67 25.38 -2.85
N TYR A 273 -8.20 26.63 -2.93
CA TYR A 273 -7.32 27.07 -4.00
C TYR A 273 -6.01 26.27 -4.04
N ASP A 274 -5.36 26.10 -2.88
CA ASP A 274 -4.10 25.34 -2.74
C ASP A 274 -4.25 23.91 -3.27
N LEU A 275 -5.23 23.15 -2.74
CA LEU A 275 -5.39 21.72 -3.01
C LEU A 275 -6.09 21.38 -4.33
N ASN A 276 -6.76 22.33 -4.98
CA ASN A 276 -7.53 22.07 -6.21
C ASN A 276 -7.04 22.87 -7.42
N VAL A 277 -6.60 24.12 -7.23
CA VAL A 277 -6.16 24.98 -8.34
C VAL A 277 -4.65 24.91 -8.49
N TYR A 278 -3.93 25.33 -7.44
CA TYR A 278 -2.46 25.41 -7.48
C TYR A 278 -1.82 24.01 -7.62
N LEU A 279 -2.31 23.03 -6.85
CA LEU A 279 -1.85 21.65 -6.98
C LEU A 279 -2.08 21.06 -8.39
N SER A 280 -3.23 21.32 -9.00
CA SER A 280 -3.52 20.84 -10.36
C SER A 280 -2.56 21.44 -11.38
N LYS A 281 -2.25 22.74 -11.24
CA LYS A 281 -1.22 23.43 -12.06
C LYS A 281 0.15 22.77 -11.90
N LEU A 282 0.57 22.48 -10.67
CA LEU A 282 1.84 21.78 -10.38
C LEU A 282 1.89 20.40 -11.05
N VAL A 283 0.82 19.60 -10.95
CA VAL A 283 0.77 18.27 -11.55
C VAL A 283 0.77 18.35 -13.08
N CYS A 284 0.02 19.27 -13.68
CA CYS A 284 0.06 19.49 -15.14
C CYS A 284 1.48 19.88 -15.61
N MET A 285 2.13 20.80 -14.90
CA MET A 285 3.51 21.19 -15.23
C MET A 285 4.48 20.02 -15.12
N SER A 286 4.32 19.16 -14.10
CA SER A 286 5.16 17.97 -13.94
C SER A 286 5.10 17.04 -15.16
N GLN A 287 3.94 16.91 -15.82
CA GLN A 287 3.81 16.10 -17.04
C GLN A 287 4.61 16.66 -18.21
N VAL A 288 4.69 18.00 -18.31
CA VAL A 288 5.44 18.69 -19.37
C VAL A 288 6.94 18.60 -19.12
N VAL A 289 7.37 18.82 -17.87
CA VAL A 289 8.80 18.88 -17.51
C VAL A 289 9.43 17.48 -17.40
N ASN A 290 8.65 16.46 -17.02
CA ASN A 290 9.19 15.14 -16.69
C ASN A 290 10.02 14.49 -17.80
N PRO A 291 9.59 14.41 -19.08
CA PRO A 291 10.39 13.73 -20.12
C PRO A 291 11.80 14.32 -20.28
N GLU A 292 11.92 15.64 -20.29
CA GLU A 292 13.21 16.33 -20.40
C GLU A 292 14.06 16.14 -19.13
N PHE A 293 13.42 16.17 -17.95
CA PHE A 293 14.08 15.87 -16.68
C PHE A 293 14.66 14.45 -16.67
N GLN A 294 13.88 13.44 -17.06
CA GLN A 294 14.33 12.04 -17.08
C GLN A 294 15.50 11.86 -18.06
N SER A 295 15.43 12.47 -19.25
CA SER A 295 16.51 12.43 -20.25
C SER A 295 17.79 13.08 -19.72
N CYS A 296 17.67 14.26 -19.11
CA CYS A 296 18.80 14.96 -18.49
C CYS A 296 19.45 14.12 -17.40
N MET A 297 18.66 13.59 -16.45
CA MET A 297 19.17 12.73 -15.37
C MET A 297 19.82 11.46 -15.91
N TYR A 298 19.19 10.77 -16.87
CA TYR A 298 19.79 9.59 -17.50
C TYR A 298 21.18 9.91 -18.08
N ASN A 299 21.31 11.02 -18.82
CA ASN A 299 22.59 11.41 -19.44
C ASN A 299 23.67 11.74 -18.40
N VAL A 300 23.30 12.32 -17.25
CA VAL A 300 24.24 12.60 -16.15
C VAL A 300 24.88 11.33 -15.61
N PHE A 301 24.10 10.24 -15.47
CA PHE A 301 24.60 8.97 -14.92
C PHE A 301 25.13 8.01 -15.98
N ALA A 302 24.66 8.09 -17.22
CA ALA A 302 25.13 7.28 -18.34
C ALA A 302 26.58 7.60 -18.74
N SER A 303 27.13 8.75 -18.32
CA SER A 303 28.53 9.11 -18.53
C SER A 303 29.50 8.45 -17.55
N LEU A 304 29.02 7.73 -16.54
CA LEU A 304 29.88 6.99 -15.61
C LEU A 304 30.54 5.79 -16.31
N PRO A 305 31.77 5.40 -15.94
CA PRO A 305 32.45 4.25 -16.54
C PRO A 305 31.65 2.95 -16.43
N GLU A 306 30.96 2.78 -15.30
CA GLU A 306 30.04 1.68 -15.03
C GLU A 306 28.65 2.28 -14.74
N PRO A 307 27.79 2.42 -15.77
CA PRO A 307 26.50 3.07 -15.60
C PRO A 307 25.62 2.34 -14.57
N PRO A 308 25.04 3.06 -13.60
CA PRO A 308 24.12 2.49 -12.63
C PRO A 308 22.78 2.10 -13.28
N THR A 309 21.95 1.36 -12.54
CA THR A 309 20.57 1.11 -12.95
C THR A 309 19.75 2.39 -12.77
N PHE A 310 19.19 2.92 -13.87
CA PHE A 310 18.38 4.13 -13.87
C PHE A 310 16.90 3.80 -14.03
N ASP A 311 16.10 4.15 -13.02
CA ASP A 311 14.66 3.96 -13.01
C ASP A 311 13.95 5.31 -13.13
N SER A 312 13.38 5.56 -14.31
CA SER A 312 12.57 6.75 -14.54
C SER A 312 11.29 6.69 -13.70
N GLY A 313 11.01 7.74 -12.93
CA GLY A 313 9.76 7.84 -12.18
C GLY A 313 8.68 8.56 -12.99
N PRO A 314 7.45 8.00 -13.12
CA PRO A 314 6.35 8.78 -13.65
C PRO A 314 6.03 9.94 -12.69
N PRO A 315 5.45 11.05 -13.19
CA PRO A 315 5.03 12.13 -12.33
C PRO A 315 4.07 11.62 -11.26
N LYS A 316 4.19 12.15 -10.04
CA LYS A 316 3.33 11.73 -8.93
C LYS A 316 1.87 12.08 -9.24
N SER A 317 0.97 11.13 -9.04
CA SER A 317 -0.46 11.32 -9.30
C SER A 317 -1.05 12.42 -8.39
N LEU A 318 -2.11 13.08 -8.88
CA LEU A 318 -2.82 14.13 -8.14
C LEU A 318 -3.29 13.64 -6.76
N ALA A 319 -3.88 12.44 -6.70
CA ALA A 319 -4.32 11.79 -5.46
C ALA A 319 -3.19 11.73 -4.42
N ARG A 320 -2.02 11.24 -4.82
CA ARG A 320 -0.86 11.08 -3.93
C ARG A 320 -0.26 12.42 -3.53
N CYS A 321 -0.20 13.39 -4.44
CA CYS A 321 0.26 14.74 -4.11
C CYS A 321 -0.67 15.41 -3.09
N ARG A 322 -1.98 15.29 -3.26
CA ARG A 322 -2.98 15.83 -2.33
C ARG A 322 -2.85 15.18 -0.95
N ALA A 323 -2.80 13.85 -0.89
CA ALA A 323 -2.63 13.13 0.37
C ALA A 323 -1.35 13.56 1.09
N LYS A 324 -0.22 13.66 0.37
CA LYS A 324 1.05 14.10 0.92
C LYS A 324 1.00 15.53 1.46
N ALA A 325 0.41 16.47 0.72
CA ALA A 325 0.27 17.86 1.19
C ALA A 325 -0.63 17.97 2.44
N GLN A 326 -1.73 17.21 2.47
CA GLN A 326 -2.68 17.23 3.60
C GLN A 326 -2.13 16.58 4.88
N VAL A 327 -1.18 15.66 4.76
CA VAL A 327 -0.64 14.92 5.91
C VAL A 327 0.73 15.44 6.30
N GLU A 328 1.68 15.50 5.37
CA GLU A 328 3.08 15.84 5.66
C GLU A 328 3.33 17.36 5.75
N TYR A 329 2.49 18.18 5.11
CA TYR A 329 2.70 19.63 4.99
C TYR A 329 1.54 20.47 5.55
N ALA A 330 0.66 19.87 6.35
CA ALA A 330 -0.50 20.56 6.90
C ALA A 330 -0.14 21.79 7.75
N ASP A 331 1.00 21.73 8.42
CA ASP A 331 1.52 22.76 9.32
C ASP A 331 2.58 23.66 8.67
N MET A 332 2.83 23.49 7.36
CA MET A 332 3.80 24.29 6.62
C MET A 332 3.18 25.58 6.07
N GLY A 333 4.02 26.53 5.63
CA GLY A 333 3.57 27.79 5.07
C GLY A 333 2.74 27.63 3.80
N TRP A 334 1.78 28.54 3.59
CA TRP A 334 0.95 28.55 2.39
C TRP A 334 1.75 28.96 1.12
N PRO A 335 1.43 28.42 -0.07
CA PRO A 335 0.58 27.25 -0.28
C PRO A 335 1.30 25.97 0.18
N THR A 336 0.60 25.13 0.94
CA THR A 336 1.18 23.90 1.52
C THR A 336 1.67 22.95 0.43
N THR A 337 1.01 22.95 -0.74
CA THR A 337 1.40 22.11 -1.88
C THR A 337 2.67 22.58 -2.58
N ALA A 338 3.17 23.80 -2.36
CA ALA A 338 4.49 24.21 -2.86
C ALA A 338 5.64 23.43 -2.22
N HIS A 339 5.42 22.80 -1.06
CA HIS A 339 6.42 21.93 -0.42
C HIS A 339 6.54 20.53 -1.09
N LEU A 340 5.73 20.24 -2.12
CA LEU A 340 5.83 19.00 -2.91
C LEU A 340 7.00 19.05 -3.91
N ILE A 341 8.18 18.69 -3.45
CA ILE A 341 9.45 18.71 -4.21
C ILE A 341 9.81 17.39 -4.92
N ASP A 342 8.91 16.42 -4.91
CA ASP A 342 9.09 15.09 -5.50
C ASP A 342 7.96 14.75 -6.51
N THR A 343 7.40 15.77 -7.14
CA THR A 343 6.40 15.66 -8.21
C THR A 343 6.96 14.98 -9.46
N ILE A 344 8.17 15.38 -9.87
CA ILE A 344 9.02 14.65 -10.82
C ILE A 344 10.17 14.02 -10.05
N ARG A 345 10.57 12.81 -10.43
CA ARG A 345 11.55 12.03 -9.67
C ARG A 345 12.16 10.90 -10.48
N CYS A 346 13.34 10.46 -10.09
CA CYS A 346 13.97 9.23 -10.58
C CYS A 346 14.70 8.51 -9.45
N THR A 347 14.98 7.22 -9.63
CA THR A 347 15.84 6.44 -8.74
C THR A 347 17.06 5.98 -9.51
N VAL A 348 18.23 6.06 -8.90
CA VAL A 348 19.48 5.56 -9.45
C VAL A 348 20.08 4.59 -8.46
N THR A 349 20.25 3.35 -8.90
CA THR A 349 20.69 2.24 -8.06
C THR A 349 22.12 1.85 -8.41
N PHE A 350 22.99 1.85 -7.42
CA PHE A 350 24.41 1.53 -7.53
C PHE A 350 24.73 0.23 -6.80
N ASP A 351 25.64 -0.59 -7.33
CA ASP A 351 25.98 -1.87 -6.70
C ASP A 351 26.68 -1.72 -5.35
N THR A 352 27.52 -0.69 -5.20
CA THR A 352 28.35 -0.45 -4.01
C THR A 352 28.24 1.00 -3.54
N GLU A 353 28.69 1.27 -2.32
CA GLU A 353 28.66 2.61 -1.74
C GLU A 353 29.63 3.58 -2.44
N GLU A 354 30.77 3.09 -2.92
CA GLU A 354 31.79 3.90 -3.61
C GLU A 354 31.25 4.40 -4.94
N LYS A 355 30.57 3.52 -5.69
CA LYS A 355 29.89 3.89 -6.94
C LYS A 355 28.76 4.89 -6.70
N LEU A 356 28.03 4.76 -5.59
CA LEU A 356 27.02 5.75 -5.20
C LEU A 356 27.66 7.11 -4.93
N LEU A 357 28.77 7.14 -4.19
CA LEU A 357 29.53 8.36 -3.93
C LEU A 357 30.02 9.01 -5.23
N GLU A 358 30.54 8.22 -6.18
CA GLU A 358 30.93 8.69 -7.51
C GLU A 358 29.74 9.30 -8.26
N GLY A 359 28.60 8.60 -8.29
CA GLY A 359 27.38 9.11 -8.92
C GLY A 359 26.84 10.37 -8.25
N TYR A 360 26.93 10.49 -6.94
CA TYR A 360 26.61 11.71 -6.21
C TYR A 360 27.52 12.87 -6.65
N LEU A 361 28.85 12.67 -6.67
CA LEU A 361 29.79 13.71 -7.09
C LEU A 361 29.56 14.12 -8.56
N GLN A 362 29.27 13.16 -9.43
CA GLN A 362 28.91 13.42 -10.83
C GLN A 362 27.67 14.30 -10.95
N LEU A 363 26.61 14.01 -10.19
CA LEU A 363 25.40 14.85 -10.16
C LEU A 363 25.70 16.27 -9.65
N MET A 364 26.49 16.39 -8.57
CA MET A 364 26.87 17.69 -8.02
C MET A 364 27.68 18.53 -9.02
N CYS A 365 28.65 17.92 -9.72
CA CYS A 365 29.42 18.60 -10.75
C CYS A 365 28.57 18.98 -11.97
N ALA A 366 27.67 18.09 -12.43
CA ALA A 366 26.73 18.41 -13.52
C ALA A 366 25.82 19.60 -13.18
N ALA A 367 25.46 19.76 -11.90
CA ALA A 367 24.67 20.88 -11.40
C ALA A 367 25.51 22.11 -11.02
N GLY A 368 26.81 22.13 -11.35
CA GLY A 368 27.73 23.23 -11.06
C GLY A 368 27.94 23.52 -9.57
N CYS A 369 27.64 22.56 -8.69
CA CYS A 369 27.71 22.74 -7.26
C CYS A 369 29.12 22.42 -6.74
N PRO A 370 29.81 23.36 -6.04
CA PRO A 370 31.10 23.07 -5.44
C PRO A 370 30.98 21.98 -4.37
N THR A 371 31.80 20.94 -4.47
CA THR A 371 31.90 19.91 -3.43
C THR A 371 33.19 20.07 -2.66
N ALA A 372 33.18 19.75 -1.35
CA ALA A 372 34.40 19.72 -0.52
C ALA A 372 35.44 18.70 -1.03
N TRP A 373 34.99 17.73 -1.83
CA TRP A 373 35.78 16.65 -2.41
C TRP A 373 36.43 17.06 -3.75
N GLY A 374 36.13 18.26 -4.24
CA GLY A 374 36.50 18.71 -5.58
C GLY A 374 35.70 18.01 -6.67
N CYS A 375 35.61 18.66 -7.83
CA CYS A 375 35.22 17.96 -9.05
C CYS A 375 36.47 17.23 -9.57
N GLY A 376 36.44 15.89 -9.53
CA GLY A 376 37.58 15.09 -9.98
C GLY A 376 37.97 15.37 -11.44
N PRO A 377 39.20 15.02 -11.86
CA PRO A 377 39.61 15.08 -13.25
C PRO A 377 38.71 14.14 -14.07
N GLY A 378 37.80 14.71 -14.86
CA GLY A 378 36.70 13.98 -15.51
C GLY A 378 35.31 14.58 -15.26
N ALA A 379 35.22 15.65 -14.46
CA ALA A 379 33.99 16.40 -14.22
C ALA A 379 33.27 16.69 -15.55
N GLY A 380 32.10 16.08 -15.73
CA GLY A 380 31.26 16.31 -16.89
C GLY A 380 30.98 17.81 -17.08
N ALA A 381 30.62 18.20 -18.30
CA ALA A 381 30.20 19.56 -18.57
C ALA A 381 29.02 19.94 -17.64
N VAL A 382 29.10 21.11 -17.03
CA VAL A 382 28.00 21.67 -16.24
C VAL A 382 26.79 21.83 -17.16
N ASP A 383 25.64 21.26 -16.77
CA ASP A 383 24.38 21.48 -17.48
C ASP A 383 23.72 22.75 -16.91
N PRO A 384 23.58 23.83 -17.71
CA PRO A 384 23.00 25.08 -17.23
C PRO A 384 21.52 24.96 -16.83
N ARG A 385 20.86 23.84 -17.13
CA ARG A 385 19.48 23.55 -16.73
C ARG A 385 19.38 22.99 -15.32
N LEU A 386 20.49 22.62 -14.69
CA LEU A 386 20.53 21.97 -13.38
C LEU A 386 21.14 22.86 -12.31
N SER A 387 20.47 22.90 -11.16
CA SER A 387 21.07 23.40 -9.92
C SER A 387 20.59 22.58 -8.74
N VAL A 388 21.46 22.39 -7.74
CA VAL A 388 21.10 21.66 -6.52
C VAL A 388 20.24 22.55 -5.64
N ALA A 389 19.10 22.02 -5.19
CA ALA A 389 18.23 22.70 -4.24
C ALA A 389 18.52 22.24 -2.80
N ARG A 390 18.65 20.92 -2.60
CA ARG A 390 18.82 20.30 -1.28
C ARG A 390 19.45 18.93 -1.40
N VAL A 391 20.29 18.57 -0.44
CA VAL A 391 20.78 17.21 -0.20
C VAL A 391 20.24 16.73 1.15
N LYS A 392 19.62 15.55 1.17
CA LYS A 392 19.19 14.86 2.39
C LYS A 392 19.89 13.51 2.44
N ASN A 393 20.79 13.35 3.40
CA ASN A 393 21.57 12.13 3.55
C ASN A 393 21.02 11.25 4.68
N GLY A 394 20.42 10.11 4.32
CA GLY A 394 19.99 9.09 5.28
C GLY A 394 21.14 8.30 5.90
N PHE A 395 22.35 8.39 5.35
CA PHE A 395 23.57 7.77 5.88
C PHE A 395 24.30 8.64 6.92
N GLU A 396 23.90 9.90 7.09
CA GLU A 396 24.51 10.83 8.05
C GLU A 396 24.36 10.28 9.48
N GLY A 397 25.49 10.07 10.15
CA GLY A 397 25.58 9.26 11.37
C GLY A 397 24.59 9.64 12.49
N GLY A 398 23.99 8.60 13.09
CA GLY A 398 23.24 8.71 14.35
C GLY A 398 21.81 9.26 14.27
N ARG A 399 21.30 9.63 13.09
CA ARG A 399 19.98 10.28 12.98
C ARG A 399 18.80 9.35 12.70
N LYS A 400 19.02 8.20 12.04
CA LYS A 400 17.91 7.37 11.57
C LYS A 400 18.27 5.88 11.54
N LYS A 401 17.43 5.08 12.21
CA LYS A 401 17.43 3.61 12.12
C LYS A 401 16.65 3.13 10.91
N GLY A 402 17.00 1.97 10.35
CA GLY A 402 16.32 1.35 9.21
C GLY A 402 16.71 1.95 7.87
N TYR A 403 15.78 2.04 6.91
CA TYR A 403 16.08 2.46 5.52
C TYR A 403 16.85 3.78 5.42
N LYS A 404 17.94 3.73 4.65
CA LYS A 404 18.84 4.85 4.32
C LYS A 404 18.85 5.05 2.81
N ASP A 405 18.80 6.29 2.39
CA ASP A 405 19.01 6.71 1.01
C ASP A 405 19.66 8.08 0.97
N LEU A 406 20.25 8.43 -0.18
CA LEU A 406 20.75 9.77 -0.43
C LEU A 406 19.81 10.44 -1.43
N LYS A 407 19.16 11.52 -1.02
CA LYS A 407 18.22 12.26 -1.86
C LYS A 407 18.77 13.61 -2.22
N VAL A 408 18.82 13.89 -3.52
CA VAL A 408 19.21 15.20 -4.04
C VAL A 408 17.99 15.80 -4.72
N ASN A 409 17.48 16.90 -4.17
CA ASN A 409 16.49 17.72 -4.84
C ASN A 409 17.22 18.72 -5.74
N VAL A 410 16.82 18.79 -7.00
CA VAL A 410 17.40 19.69 -8.01
C VAL A 410 16.33 20.62 -8.56
N VAL A 411 16.67 21.88 -8.82
CA VAL A 411 15.87 22.73 -9.70
C VAL A 411 16.29 22.40 -11.13
N PHE A 412 15.33 21.97 -11.94
CA PHE A 412 15.53 21.65 -13.34
C PHE A 412 14.75 22.62 -14.24
N LEU A 413 15.43 23.21 -15.22
CA LEU A 413 14.87 24.10 -16.23
C LEU A 413 14.70 23.36 -17.56
N SER A 414 13.46 23.16 -17.99
CA SER A 414 13.15 22.60 -19.31
C SER A 414 13.57 23.56 -20.43
N GLU A 415 13.78 23.01 -21.63
CA GLU A 415 14.07 23.77 -22.86
C GLU A 415 12.96 24.77 -23.21
N ARG A 416 11.75 24.50 -22.71
CA ARG A 416 10.57 25.36 -22.86
C ARG A 416 10.51 26.50 -21.84
N GLY A 417 11.51 26.63 -20.97
CA GLY A 417 11.59 27.68 -19.96
C GLY A 417 10.77 27.43 -18.70
N PHE A 418 10.23 26.21 -18.50
CA PHE A 418 9.57 25.84 -17.25
C PHE A 418 10.58 25.24 -16.28
N ALA A 419 10.60 25.72 -15.04
CA ALA A 419 11.41 25.14 -13.98
C ALA A 419 10.57 24.38 -12.95
N MET A 420 11.13 23.31 -12.39
CA MET A 420 10.51 22.53 -11.32
C MET A 420 11.56 21.94 -10.39
N VAL A 421 11.22 21.78 -9.10
CA VAL A 421 12.04 20.96 -8.20
C VAL A 421 11.71 19.49 -8.44
N GLY A 422 12.74 18.69 -8.72
CA GLY A 422 12.67 17.23 -8.83
C GLY A 422 13.47 16.52 -7.74
N GLU A 423 13.12 15.27 -7.44
CA GLU A 423 13.86 14.41 -6.49
C GLU A 423 14.65 13.33 -7.22
N VAL A 424 15.97 13.30 -7.02
CA VAL A 424 16.85 12.21 -7.45
C VAL A 424 17.20 11.37 -6.23
N ALA A 425 16.72 10.14 -6.18
CA ALA A 425 17.04 9.20 -5.11
C ALA A 425 18.20 8.30 -5.53
N LEU A 426 19.32 8.37 -4.81
CA LEU A 426 20.49 7.51 -5.00
C LEU A 426 20.45 6.40 -3.95
N VAL A 427 20.52 5.15 -4.39
CA VAL A 427 20.29 3.96 -3.55
C VAL A 427 21.39 2.92 -3.81
N VAL A 428 21.86 2.25 -2.75
CA VAL A 428 22.75 1.09 -2.88
C VAL A 428 21.89 -0.16 -3.15
N GLY A 429 22.30 -1.02 -4.07
CA GLY A 429 21.54 -2.18 -4.52
C GLY A 429 21.15 -3.13 -3.39
N SER A 430 22.00 -3.27 -2.37
CA SER A 430 21.69 -4.04 -1.16
C SER A 430 20.46 -3.52 -0.39
N LEU A 431 20.18 -2.21 -0.48
CA LEU A 431 19.04 -1.55 0.18
C LEU A 431 17.77 -1.56 -0.67
N VAL A 432 17.83 -1.89 -1.96
CA VAL A 432 16.64 -1.98 -2.81
C VAL A 432 15.70 -3.08 -2.32
N ARG A 433 16.25 -4.25 -1.99
CA ARG A 433 15.47 -5.38 -1.45
C ARG A 433 14.76 -5.01 -0.15
N TYR A 434 15.44 -4.26 0.72
CA TYR A 434 14.83 -3.74 1.95
C TYR A 434 13.71 -2.75 1.65
N LYS A 435 13.95 -1.82 0.72
CA LYS A 435 12.95 -0.82 0.33
C LYS A 435 11.69 -1.47 -0.21
N GLU A 436 11.86 -2.50 -1.04
CA GLU A 436 10.78 -3.33 -1.55
C GLU A 436 10.07 -4.01 -0.38
N ALA A 437 10.76 -4.81 0.43
CA ALA A 437 10.16 -5.55 1.54
C ALA A 437 9.49 -4.70 2.65
N THR A 438 9.90 -3.43 2.80
CA THR A 438 9.27 -2.51 3.75
C THR A 438 8.11 -1.73 3.15
N HIS A 439 7.98 -1.66 1.82
CA HIS A 439 7.01 -0.78 1.17
C HIS A 439 5.57 -1.19 1.53
N GLU A 440 5.27 -2.49 1.53
CA GLU A 440 3.98 -3.06 1.92
C GLU A 440 3.67 -2.78 3.39
N LEU A 441 4.66 -2.92 4.28
CA LEU A 441 4.51 -2.62 5.70
C LEU A 441 4.21 -1.12 5.94
N TYR A 442 4.88 -0.23 5.21
CA TYR A 442 4.61 1.21 5.26
C TYR A 442 3.23 1.57 4.72
N GLU A 443 2.69 0.82 3.75
CA GLU A 443 1.32 1.01 3.27
C GLU A 443 0.32 0.84 4.42
N ILE A 444 0.51 -0.19 5.26
CA ILE A 444 -0.33 -0.44 6.45
C ILE A 444 -0.16 0.68 7.49
N VAL A 445 1.09 1.01 7.85
CA VAL A 445 1.36 2.00 8.89
C VAL A 445 0.84 3.39 8.53
N ARG A 446 0.85 3.77 7.24
CA ARG A 446 0.32 5.06 6.77
C ARG A 446 -1.19 5.21 6.93
N GLU A 447 -1.92 4.11 7.04
CA GLU A 447 -3.37 4.14 7.26
C GLU A 447 -3.75 4.28 8.75
N GLU A 448 -2.78 4.42 9.67
CA GLU A 448 -3.04 4.57 11.10
C GLU A 448 -4.02 5.72 11.41
N ASP A 449 -3.80 6.91 10.84
CA ASP A 449 -4.66 8.06 11.10
C ASP A 449 -6.08 7.85 10.58
N PHE A 450 -6.22 7.15 9.45
CA PHE A 450 -7.52 6.76 8.92
C PHE A 450 -8.22 5.80 9.88
N PHE A 451 -7.55 4.72 10.29
CA PHE A 451 -8.12 3.73 11.20
C PHE A 451 -8.52 4.34 12.56
N ARG A 452 -7.67 5.20 13.11
CA ARG A 452 -7.91 5.91 14.37
C ARG A 452 -9.13 6.83 14.30
N GLN A 453 -9.30 7.55 13.19
CA GLN A 453 -10.47 8.43 13.00
C GLN A 453 -11.77 7.64 12.86
N VAL A 454 -11.76 6.53 12.10
CA VAL A 454 -12.93 5.65 11.94
C VAL A 454 -13.34 5.05 13.28
N THR A 455 -12.41 4.46 14.02
CA THR A 455 -12.71 3.81 15.30
C THR A 455 -13.17 4.79 16.37
N LYS A 456 -12.58 6.00 16.44
CA LYS A 456 -13.06 7.09 17.31
C LYS A 456 -14.52 7.47 16.99
N ALA A 457 -14.87 7.56 15.71
CA ALA A 457 -16.23 7.91 15.28
C ALA A 457 -17.24 6.78 15.55
N ILE A 458 -16.85 5.52 15.38
CA ILE A 458 -17.66 4.34 15.76
C ILE A 458 -17.93 4.37 17.28
N ALA A 459 -16.88 4.51 18.10
CA ALA A 459 -17.02 4.53 19.55
C ALA A 459 -17.92 5.68 20.05
N ALA A 460 -17.84 6.86 19.42
CA ALA A 460 -18.73 7.97 19.72
C ALA A 460 -20.19 7.69 19.35
N SER A 461 -20.43 6.94 18.27
CA SER A 461 -21.77 6.54 17.83
C SER A 461 -22.40 5.51 18.76
N ASP A 462 -21.60 4.54 19.24
CA ASP A 462 -22.05 3.53 20.21
C ASP A 462 -22.47 4.19 21.53
N LYS A 463 -21.68 5.13 22.08
CA LYS A 463 -22.04 5.88 23.30
C LYS A 463 -23.34 6.67 23.18
N LYS A 464 -23.62 7.26 22.00
CA LYS A 464 -24.88 7.96 21.75
C LYS A 464 -26.07 7.00 21.70
N GLY A 465 -25.87 5.79 21.17
CA GLY A 465 -26.90 4.75 21.14
C GLY A 465 -27.28 4.26 22.54
N GLU A 466 -26.31 4.07 23.42
CA GLU A 466 -26.54 3.67 24.82
C GLU A 466 -27.31 4.74 25.61
N ALA A 467 -26.94 6.01 25.46
CA ALA A 467 -27.59 7.13 26.15
C ALA A 467 -29.04 7.38 25.68
N ALA A 468 -29.42 6.94 24.47
CA ALA A 468 -30.77 7.08 23.95
C ALA A 468 -31.68 5.87 24.26
N GLY A 469 -31.10 4.74 24.68
CA GLY A 469 -31.82 3.49 24.94
C GLY A 469 -32.04 3.16 26.42
N GLY A 470 -31.39 3.89 27.34
CA GLY A 470 -31.65 3.84 28.79
C GLY A 470 -32.54 5.00 29.21
#